data_AF-A0A0J8R8F2-F1
#
_entry.id   AF-A0A0J8R8F2-F1
#
_cell.length_a   1.000
_cell.length_b   1.000
_cell.length_c   1.000
_cell.angle_alpha   90.00
_cell.angle_beta   90.00
_cell.angle_gamma   90.00
#
_symmetry.space_group_name_H-M   'P 1'
#
loop_
_entity.id
_entity.type
_entity.pdbx_description
1 polymer ?
#
loop_
_entity_poly.entity_id
_entity_poly.type
_entity_poly.pdbx_seq_one_letter_code
_entity_poly.pdbx_strand_id
1 'polypeptide(L)'
;MMGGKVLPTFPRLHIQKKSQTPILPMQRSPAQVQFGHTATEAPTYTKRKKLEEQHPNVATMWEDLKGIPVMTPTPAPQPTGISRRLKPFQLEGLSWMGQQEQSQWKGGLLGDEMGMGKTIQAVSLLMSDYPVGIPSLVVVPPVALMQWQSEIKVCNPDFRPPFRPKAYVSIQSYTDGKLKVFVYHGSNSKVKNVTVKELKSYDVIMISYSGLESMHRKEVKGWSRGKGLVKEDSIIHSIHFHRLILDEAHNIKATDN
;
A
#
# COMPACT_ATOMS: atom_id res chain seq x y z
N MET A 1 29.54 -48.66 -24.92
CA MET A 1 29.45 -48.10 -26.30
C MET A 1 28.09 -47.44 -26.44
N MET A 2 28.02 -46.11 -26.37
CA MET A 2 26.81 -45.29 -26.57
C MET A 2 27.27 -43.95 -27.15
N GLY A 3 26.70 -43.56 -28.29
CA GLY A 3 27.15 -42.45 -29.13
C GLY A 3 26.82 -41.06 -28.58
N GLY A 4 27.79 -40.14 -28.67
CA GLY A 4 27.62 -38.70 -28.46
C GLY A 4 27.36 -37.99 -29.79
N LYS A 5 26.29 -37.20 -29.86
CA LYS A 5 25.98 -36.30 -30.98
C LYS A 5 26.77 -35.00 -30.83
N VAL A 6 27.54 -34.67 -31.86
CA VAL A 6 28.33 -33.44 -32.03
C VAL A 6 27.43 -32.34 -32.62
N LEU A 7 27.41 -31.16 -31.99
CA LEU A 7 26.78 -29.93 -32.52
C LEU A 7 27.79 -29.15 -33.39
N PRO A 8 27.36 -28.51 -34.49
CA PRO A 8 28.25 -27.79 -35.38
C PRO A 8 28.63 -26.40 -34.82
N THR A 9 29.93 -26.11 -34.85
CA THR A 9 30.57 -24.83 -34.54
C THR A 9 30.31 -23.78 -35.62
N PHE A 10 29.88 -22.58 -35.23
CA PHE A 10 29.76 -21.41 -36.10
C PHE A 10 31.10 -20.68 -36.29
N PRO A 11 31.40 -20.13 -37.48
CA PRO A 11 32.67 -19.47 -37.78
C PRO A 11 32.78 -18.05 -37.18
N ARG A 12 33.98 -17.76 -36.68
CA ARG A 12 34.41 -16.53 -35.98
C ARG A 12 34.73 -15.40 -36.98
N LEU A 13 33.85 -14.40 -37.07
CA LEU A 13 34.04 -13.20 -37.89
C LEU A 13 35.20 -12.33 -37.35
N HIS A 14 36.24 -12.18 -38.17
CA HIS A 14 37.38 -11.29 -37.93
C HIS A 14 37.02 -9.85 -38.32
N ILE A 15 36.98 -8.95 -37.34
CA ILE A 15 36.80 -7.51 -37.55
C ILE A 15 38.20 -6.90 -37.79
N GLN A 16 38.47 -6.50 -39.04
CA GLN A 16 39.65 -5.70 -39.37
C GLN A 16 39.45 -4.25 -38.90
N LYS A 17 40.38 -3.75 -38.07
CA LYS A 17 40.48 -2.33 -37.71
C LYS A 17 41.05 -1.55 -38.90
N LYS A 18 40.25 -0.67 -39.51
CA LYS A 18 40.75 0.37 -40.44
C LYS A 18 41.23 1.58 -39.65
N SER A 19 42.46 2.02 -39.95
CA SER A 19 43.07 3.26 -39.47
C SER A 19 42.29 4.48 -39.95
N GLN A 20 42.04 5.43 -39.05
CA GLN A 20 41.53 6.76 -39.39
C GLN A 20 42.61 7.80 -39.11
N THR A 21 42.99 8.51 -40.16
CA THR A 21 43.86 9.69 -40.19
C THR A 21 43.10 10.90 -39.59
N PRO A 22 43.75 11.79 -38.83
CA PRO A 22 43.07 12.93 -38.20
C PRO A 22 42.76 14.02 -39.23
N ILE A 23 41.50 14.48 -39.27
CA ILE A 23 41.04 15.60 -40.11
C ILE A 23 40.85 16.83 -39.20
N LEU A 24 41.51 17.94 -39.55
CA LEU A 24 41.44 19.25 -38.88
C LEU A 24 40.01 19.83 -38.93
N PRO A 25 39.55 20.57 -37.90
CA PRO A 25 38.21 21.14 -37.88
C PRO A 25 38.10 22.35 -38.81
N MET A 26 37.23 22.23 -39.83
CA MET A 26 36.86 23.32 -40.71
C MET A 26 35.70 24.11 -40.09
N GLN A 27 35.96 25.36 -39.69
CA GLN A 27 34.93 26.28 -39.20
C GLN A 27 33.90 26.55 -40.31
N ARG A 28 32.61 26.38 -40.01
CA ARG A 28 31.50 26.87 -40.84
C ARG A 28 30.55 27.71 -39.98
N SER A 29 30.17 28.84 -40.55
CA SER A 29 29.31 29.89 -40.00
C SER A 29 27.89 29.40 -39.66
N PRO A 30 27.19 30.04 -38.70
CA PRO A 30 25.86 29.61 -38.29
C PRO A 30 24.81 29.99 -39.35
N ALA A 31 24.16 28.99 -39.91
CA ALA A 31 22.93 29.16 -40.67
C ALA A 31 21.79 29.52 -39.68
N GLN A 32 21.12 30.65 -39.93
CA GLN A 32 19.93 31.05 -39.21
C GLN A 32 18.79 30.07 -39.50
N VAL A 33 18.40 29.27 -38.50
CA VAL A 33 17.18 28.46 -38.55
C VAL A 33 16.09 29.26 -37.85
N GLN A 34 15.04 29.60 -38.61
CA GLN A 34 13.85 30.27 -38.11
C GLN A 34 13.16 29.39 -37.05
N PHE A 35 12.94 29.94 -35.85
CA PHE A 35 12.17 29.31 -34.79
C PHE A 35 10.68 29.38 -35.12
N GLY A 36 10.09 28.21 -35.39
CA GLY A 36 8.67 28.04 -35.63
C GLY A 36 8.10 26.85 -34.87
N HIS A 37 8.31 26.78 -33.55
CA HIS A 37 7.51 25.95 -32.65
C HIS A 37 7.44 26.61 -31.27
N THR A 38 6.30 27.21 -30.96
CA THR A 38 5.91 27.55 -29.59
C THR A 38 5.85 26.27 -28.77
N ALA A 39 6.79 26.09 -27.84
CA ALA A 39 6.67 25.08 -26.81
C ALA A 39 5.45 25.42 -25.95
N THR A 40 4.42 24.59 -25.97
CA THR A 40 3.28 24.71 -25.06
C THR A 40 3.72 24.29 -23.66
N GLU A 41 4.20 25.24 -22.86
CA GLU A 41 4.34 25.12 -21.41
C GLU A 41 2.93 25.04 -20.77
N ALA A 42 2.27 23.87 -20.65
CA ALA A 42 0.84 23.92 -20.29
C ALA A 42 0.13 22.77 -19.52
N PRO A 43 0.71 21.61 -19.13
CA PRO A 43 -0.02 20.69 -18.22
C PRO A 43 0.48 20.68 -16.77
N THR A 44 1.80 20.73 -16.55
CA THR A 44 2.42 20.45 -15.24
C THR A 44 2.38 21.66 -14.32
N TYR A 45 2.62 22.85 -14.86
CA TYR A 45 2.57 24.12 -14.12
C TYR A 45 1.16 24.41 -13.59
N THR A 46 0.14 24.24 -14.44
CA THR A 46 -1.27 24.48 -14.09
C THR A 46 -1.77 23.55 -12.99
N LYS A 47 -1.38 22.27 -13.02
CA LYS A 47 -1.72 21.29 -11.98
C LYS A 47 -1.05 21.64 -10.65
N ARG A 48 0.23 22.04 -10.68
CA ARG A 48 0.96 22.44 -9.46
C ARG A 48 0.35 23.69 -8.84
N LYS A 49 0.02 24.70 -9.64
CA LYS A 49 -0.62 25.93 -9.15
C LYS A 49 -1.96 25.63 -8.48
N LYS A 50 -2.80 24.80 -9.10
CA LYS A 50 -4.08 24.36 -8.52
C LYS A 50 -3.87 23.61 -7.19
N LEU A 51 -2.84 22.76 -7.10
CA LEU A 51 -2.49 22.06 -5.86
C LEU A 51 -2.07 23.04 -4.76
N GLU A 52 -1.24 24.03 -5.07
CA GLU A 52 -0.78 25.05 -4.12
C GLU A 52 -1.92 25.99 -3.69
N GLU A 53 -2.86 26.31 -4.59
CA GLU A 53 -4.08 27.07 -4.26
C GLU A 53 -4.99 26.29 -3.30
N GLN A 54 -5.17 24.98 -3.52
CA GLN A 54 -6.01 24.13 -2.66
C GLN A 54 -5.31 23.74 -1.35
N HIS A 55 -3.98 23.67 -1.36
CA HIS A 55 -3.15 23.26 -0.23
C HIS A 55 -1.94 24.19 -0.08
N PRO A 56 -2.13 25.39 0.53
CA PRO A 56 -1.06 26.38 0.66
C PRO A 56 0.20 25.85 1.35
N ASN A 57 0.04 24.93 2.31
CA ASN A 57 1.14 24.30 3.05
C ASN A 57 2.09 23.49 2.14
N VAL A 58 1.65 23.06 0.96
CA VAL A 58 2.50 22.33 0.00
C VAL A 58 3.62 23.21 -0.54
N ALA A 59 3.43 24.54 -0.57
CA ALA A 59 4.43 25.47 -1.04
C ALA A 59 5.67 25.49 -0.12
N THR A 60 5.47 25.49 1.21
CA THR A 60 6.55 25.52 2.22
C THR A 60 6.98 24.14 2.71
N MET A 61 6.20 23.09 2.40
CA MET A 61 6.39 21.73 2.88
C MET A 61 7.85 21.24 2.86
N TRP A 62 8.58 21.45 1.76
CA TRP A 62 9.96 20.96 1.64
C TRP A 62 10.94 21.69 2.55
N GLU A 63 10.69 22.96 2.86
CA GLU A 63 11.50 23.75 3.80
C GLU A 63 11.19 23.34 5.23
N ASP A 64 9.91 23.20 5.55
CA ASP A 64 9.44 22.72 6.86
C ASP A 64 10.04 21.33 7.17
N LEU A 65 10.01 20.42 6.20
CA LEU A 65 10.55 19.06 6.33
C LEU A 65 12.07 19.04 6.57
N LYS A 66 12.83 19.99 6.02
CA LYS A 66 14.29 20.07 6.27
C LYS A 66 14.61 20.44 7.72
N GLY A 67 13.71 21.16 8.38
CA GLY A 67 13.84 21.54 9.78
C GLY A 67 13.48 20.43 10.77
N ILE A 68 12.85 19.35 10.30
CA ILE A 68 12.46 18.23 11.16
C ILE A 68 13.67 17.34 11.41
N PRO A 69 14.02 17.06 12.68
CA PRO A 69 15.12 16.14 12.98
C PRO A 69 14.81 14.75 12.41
N VAL A 70 15.78 14.16 11.71
CA VAL A 70 15.65 12.80 11.21
C VAL A 70 15.57 11.86 12.40
N MET A 71 14.47 11.11 12.47
CA MET A 71 14.28 10.11 13.51
C MET A 71 15.21 8.93 13.24
N THR A 72 16.06 8.60 14.20
CA THR A 72 16.91 7.41 14.16
C THR A 72 16.18 6.26 14.88
N PRO A 73 15.59 5.30 14.15
CA PRO A 73 14.84 4.24 14.80
C PRO A 73 15.77 3.27 15.52
N THR A 74 15.55 3.08 16.82
CA THR A 74 16.13 1.96 17.57
C THR A 74 15.19 0.77 17.49
N PRO A 75 15.68 -0.49 17.42
CA PRO A 75 14.82 -1.67 17.38
C PRO A 75 13.82 -1.69 18.55
N ALA A 76 12.54 -1.86 18.24
CA ALA A 76 11.50 -2.09 19.24
C ALA A 76 11.69 -3.47 19.93
N PRO A 77 11.13 -3.68 21.14
CA PRO A 77 10.99 -5.03 21.67
C PRO A 77 10.08 -5.88 20.78
N GLN A 78 10.32 -7.19 20.75
CA GLN A 78 9.46 -8.14 20.03
C GLN A 78 8.03 -8.09 20.63
N PRO A 79 6.99 -7.81 19.83
CA PRO A 79 5.62 -7.73 20.34
C PRO A 79 5.13 -9.06 20.92
N THR A 80 4.49 -8.98 22.08
CA THR A 80 3.86 -10.15 22.70
C THR A 80 2.66 -10.60 21.87
N GLY A 81 2.60 -11.90 21.55
CA GLY A 81 1.51 -12.45 20.74
C GLY A 81 1.74 -12.39 19.24
N ILE A 82 2.94 -11.96 18.77
CA ILE A 82 3.40 -12.28 17.42
C ILE A 82 4.18 -13.60 17.45
N SER A 83 3.65 -14.63 16.79
CA SER A 83 4.21 -15.99 16.73
C SER A 83 5.55 -16.06 15.98
N ARG A 84 5.76 -15.15 15.01
CA ARG A 84 6.99 -15.06 14.22
C ARG A 84 7.98 -14.05 14.82
N ARG A 85 9.24 -14.46 14.94
CA ARG A 85 10.34 -13.55 15.30
C ARG A 85 10.54 -12.51 14.19
N LEU A 86 10.46 -11.23 14.54
CA LEU A 86 10.76 -10.14 13.61
C LEU A 86 12.28 -10.05 13.38
N LYS A 87 12.67 -9.67 12.16
CA LYS A 87 14.05 -9.34 11.84
C LYS A 87 14.44 -7.99 12.45
N PRO A 88 15.74 -7.69 12.69
CA PRO A 88 16.16 -6.43 13.30
C PRO A 88 15.59 -5.18 12.61
N PHE A 89 15.66 -5.11 11.27
CA PHE A 89 15.08 -3.99 10.51
C PHE A 89 13.55 -3.89 10.64
N GLN A 90 12.86 -5.00 10.89
CA GLN A 90 11.40 -4.99 11.11
C GLN A 90 11.05 -4.45 12.50
N LEU A 91 11.93 -4.68 13.50
CA LEU A 91 11.81 -4.08 14.82
C LEU A 91 12.12 -2.58 14.79
N GLU A 92 13.08 -2.15 13.96
CA GLU A 92 13.34 -0.73 13.68
C GLU A 92 12.14 -0.07 13.01
N GLY A 93 11.56 -0.71 11.97
CA GLY A 93 10.34 -0.24 11.31
C GLY A 93 9.16 -0.15 12.27
N LEU A 94 8.99 -1.12 13.15
CA LEU A 94 7.97 -1.09 14.21
C LEU A 94 8.15 0.09 15.17
N SER A 95 9.38 0.29 15.65
CA SER A 95 9.72 1.42 16.52
C SER A 95 9.46 2.75 15.83
N TRP A 96 9.89 2.87 14.57
CA TRP A 96 9.65 4.04 13.74
C TRP A 96 8.16 4.35 13.63
N MET A 97 7.33 3.36 13.28
CA MET A 97 5.88 3.54 13.17
C MET A 97 5.25 3.99 14.50
N GLY A 98 5.64 3.38 15.62
CA GLY A 98 5.15 3.77 16.95
C GLY A 98 5.53 5.20 17.34
N GLN A 99 6.71 5.68 16.93
CA GLN A 99 7.09 7.07 17.12
C GLN A 99 6.36 8.03 16.16
N GLN A 100 6.08 7.60 14.92
CA GLN A 100 5.27 8.39 13.97
C GLN A 100 3.85 8.63 14.49
N GLU A 101 3.26 7.66 15.19
CA GLU A 101 1.95 7.82 15.84
C GLU A 101 1.94 8.86 16.95
N GLN A 102 3.08 9.08 17.61
CA GLN A 102 3.25 10.11 18.64
C GLN A 102 3.62 11.48 18.07
N SER A 103 4.00 11.54 16.79
CA SER A 103 4.33 12.79 16.11
C SER A 103 3.08 13.63 15.83
N GLN A 104 3.29 14.88 15.40
CA GLN A 104 2.22 15.78 14.98
C GLN A 104 1.32 15.21 13.87
N TRP A 105 1.84 14.29 13.05
CA TRP A 105 1.12 13.68 11.93
C TRP A 105 0.28 12.47 12.34
N LYS A 106 0.51 11.92 13.53
CA LYS A 106 -0.17 10.73 14.06
C LYS A 106 -0.15 9.53 13.11
N GLY A 107 0.93 9.36 12.37
CA GLY A 107 1.10 8.31 11.36
C GLY A 107 2.24 8.60 10.40
N GLY A 108 2.48 7.67 9.46
CA GLY A 108 3.57 7.79 8.49
C GLY A 108 3.41 6.85 7.29
N LEU A 109 4.31 7.00 6.31
CA LEU A 109 4.37 6.16 5.11
C LEU A 109 5.51 5.15 5.24
N LEU A 110 5.19 3.87 5.39
CA LEU A 110 6.16 2.80 5.39
C LEU A 110 6.53 2.42 3.94
N GLY A 111 7.68 2.92 3.48
CA GLY A 111 8.16 2.79 2.10
C GLY A 111 9.11 1.62 1.83
N ASP A 112 9.17 0.62 2.72
CA ASP A 112 10.07 -0.54 2.57
C ASP A 112 9.87 -1.28 1.24
N GLU A 113 10.94 -1.90 0.72
CA GLU A 113 10.88 -2.67 -0.52
C GLU A 113 9.86 -3.83 -0.44
N MET A 114 9.37 -4.26 -1.60
CA MET A 114 8.49 -5.43 -1.69
C MET A 114 9.24 -6.67 -1.19
N GLY A 115 8.59 -7.45 -0.32
CA GLY A 115 9.21 -8.64 0.30
C GLY A 115 9.91 -8.40 1.64
N MET A 116 10.04 -7.14 2.11
CA MET A 116 10.59 -6.85 3.45
C MET A 116 9.63 -7.16 4.61
N GLY A 117 8.41 -7.62 4.31
CA GLY A 117 7.43 -8.01 5.33
C GLY A 117 6.71 -6.81 5.97
N LYS A 118 6.30 -5.83 5.16
CA LYS A 118 5.48 -4.69 5.63
C LYS A 118 4.20 -5.15 6.35
N THR A 119 3.56 -6.21 5.86
CA THR A 119 2.35 -6.76 6.49
C THR A 119 2.62 -7.24 7.92
N ILE A 120 3.69 -8.01 8.15
CA ILE A 120 4.01 -8.46 9.50
C ILE A 120 4.43 -7.29 10.41
N GLN A 121 5.09 -6.25 9.88
CA GLN A 121 5.37 -5.03 10.65
C GLN A 121 4.07 -4.29 11.04
N ALA A 122 3.13 -4.13 10.10
CA ALA A 122 1.83 -3.49 10.36
C ALA A 122 0.98 -4.28 11.37
N VAL A 123 0.97 -5.62 11.29
CA VAL A 123 0.30 -6.47 12.29
C VAL A 123 1.00 -6.42 13.64
N SER A 124 2.32 -6.29 13.65
CA SER A 124 3.11 -6.10 14.87
C SER A 124 2.79 -4.78 15.56
N LEU A 125 2.53 -3.73 14.79
CA LEU A 125 2.05 -2.45 15.30
C LEU A 125 0.66 -2.58 15.93
N LEU A 126 -0.28 -3.27 15.28
CA LEU A 126 -1.61 -3.61 15.84
C LEU A 126 -1.52 -4.40 17.16
N MET A 127 -0.47 -5.21 17.33
CA MET A 127 -0.25 -6.01 18.54
C MET A 127 0.53 -5.27 19.62
N SER A 128 1.19 -4.16 19.30
CA SER A 128 2.08 -3.45 20.23
C SER A 128 1.31 -2.76 21.37
N ASP A 129 0.07 -2.37 21.12
CA ASP A 129 -0.85 -1.71 22.04
C ASP A 129 -2.11 -2.55 22.35
N TYR A 130 -2.13 -3.81 21.89
CA TYR A 130 -3.26 -4.70 22.11
C TYR A 130 -3.39 -5.13 23.59
N PRO A 131 -4.60 -5.16 24.19
CA PRO A 131 -5.90 -4.77 23.60
C PRO A 131 -6.23 -3.29 23.78
N VAL A 132 -6.68 -2.63 22.70
CA VAL A 132 -7.06 -1.20 22.71
C VAL A 132 -8.55 -0.97 23.02
N GLY A 133 -9.42 -1.89 22.62
CA GLY A 133 -10.88 -1.76 22.79
C GLY A 133 -11.59 -0.88 21.74
N ILE A 134 -10.85 -0.34 20.77
CA ILE A 134 -11.37 0.40 19.61
C ILE A 134 -10.84 -0.29 18.34
N PRO A 135 -11.68 -0.56 17.32
CA PRO A 135 -11.23 -1.26 16.12
C PRO A 135 -10.22 -0.45 15.31
N SER A 136 -9.31 -1.14 14.65
CA SER A 136 -8.49 -0.59 13.56
C SER A 136 -9.09 -0.94 12.19
N LEU A 137 -9.00 -0.03 11.22
CA LEU A 137 -9.43 -0.26 9.84
C LEU A 137 -8.24 -0.56 8.95
N VAL A 138 -8.28 -1.68 8.24
CA VAL A 138 -7.28 -2.05 7.23
C VAL A 138 -7.96 -2.05 5.86
N VAL A 139 -7.51 -1.16 4.99
CA VAL A 139 -7.97 -1.05 3.62
C VAL A 139 -6.91 -1.64 2.70
N VAL A 140 -7.30 -2.63 1.90
CA VAL A 140 -6.36 -3.36 1.04
C VAL A 140 -6.93 -3.57 -0.36
N PRO A 141 -6.12 -3.91 -1.38
CA PRO A 141 -6.65 -4.36 -2.65
C PRO A 141 -7.50 -5.63 -2.50
N PRO A 142 -8.55 -5.84 -3.32
CA PRO A 142 -9.40 -7.05 -3.24
C PRO A 142 -8.60 -8.36 -3.24
N VAL A 143 -7.51 -8.41 -4.00
CA VAL A 143 -6.62 -9.58 -4.10
C VAL A 143 -5.82 -9.85 -2.82
N ALA A 144 -5.54 -8.83 -2.02
CA ALA A 144 -4.75 -8.92 -0.80
C ALA A 144 -5.61 -9.21 0.45
N LEU A 145 -6.94 -9.04 0.38
CA LEU A 145 -7.85 -9.29 1.51
C LEU A 145 -7.67 -10.68 2.12
N MET A 146 -7.64 -11.73 1.28
CA MET A 146 -7.51 -13.11 1.77
C MET A 146 -6.13 -13.40 2.36
N GLN A 147 -5.09 -12.78 1.81
CA GLN A 147 -3.73 -12.91 2.31
C GLN A 147 -3.62 -12.27 3.70
N TRP A 148 -4.03 -11.00 3.83
CA TRP A 148 -4.06 -10.31 5.12
C TRP A 148 -4.90 -11.05 6.16
N GLN A 149 -6.06 -11.58 5.76
CA GLN A 149 -6.91 -12.36 6.66
C GLN A 149 -6.19 -13.61 7.16
N SER A 150 -5.50 -14.34 6.27
CA SER A 150 -4.75 -15.56 6.62
C SER A 150 -3.53 -15.26 7.49
N GLU A 151 -2.87 -14.12 7.25
CA GLU A 151 -1.70 -13.67 8.01
C GLU A 151 -2.09 -13.22 9.43
N ILE A 152 -3.19 -12.48 9.58
CA ILE A 152 -3.67 -12.02 10.90
C ILE A 152 -4.34 -13.15 11.67
N LYS A 153 -5.23 -13.91 11.03
CA LYS A 153 -6.08 -14.91 11.69
C LYS A 153 -5.94 -16.29 11.03
N VAL A 154 -5.51 -17.28 11.80
CA VAL A 154 -5.68 -18.68 11.44
C VAL A 154 -7.10 -19.10 11.84
N CYS A 155 -7.73 -19.80 10.92
CA CYS A 155 -9.07 -20.39 11.00
C CYS A 155 -10.23 -19.43 10.71
N ASN A 156 -10.63 -19.39 9.43
CA ASN A 156 -12.05 -19.39 9.09
C ASN A 156 -12.51 -20.86 9.02
N PRO A 157 -13.25 -21.39 10.01
CA PRO A 157 -13.78 -22.76 9.94
C PRO A 157 -14.79 -22.95 8.80
N ASP A 158 -15.39 -21.87 8.29
CA ASP A 158 -16.48 -21.95 7.31
C ASP A 158 -16.02 -21.85 5.83
N PHE A 159 -14.72 -21.60 5.58
CA PHE A 159 -14.19 -21.48 4.22
C PHE A 159 -13.14 -22.55 3.91
N ARG A 160 -13.55 -23.57 3.15
CA ARG A 160 -12.66 -24.61 2.59
C ARG A 160 -12.43 -24.29 1.11
N PRO A 161 -11.22 -23.83 0.69
CA PRO A 161 -10.93 -23.75 -0.73
C PRO A 161 -10.96 -25.15 -1.35
N PRO A 162 -11.37 -25.29 -2.62
CA PRO A 162 -11.59 -26.59 -3.28
C PRO A 162 -10.33 -27.45 -3.42
N PHE A 163 -9.13 -26.87 -3.26
CA PHE A 163 -7.87 -27.60 -3.23
C PHE A 163 -7.06 -27.28 -1.96
N ARG A 164 -6.74 -28.30 -1.15
CA ARG A 164 -5.85 -28.21 0.01
C ARG A 164 -4.65 -29.14 -0.17
N PRO A 165 -3.48 -28.65 -0.61
CA PRO A 165 -2.25 -29.42 -0.49
C PRO A 165 -1.92 -29.64 1.01
N LYS A 166 -1.47 -30.86 1.36
CA LYS A 166 -1.23 -31.31 2.75
C LYS A 166 -0.21 -30.45 3.52
N ALA A 167 0.61 -29.67 2.81
CA ALA A 167 1.59 -28.73 3.35
C ALA A 167 1.02 -27.33 3.71
N TYR A 168 -0.25 -27.04 3.37
CA TYR A 168 -0.90 -25.75 3.65
C TYR A 168 -1.50 -25.67 5.09
N VAL A 169 -1.28 -26.72 5.89
CA VAL A 169 -1.85 -26.91 7.25
C VAL A 169 -0.84 -26.55 8.35
N SER A 170 0.02 -25.56 8.12
CA SER A 170 0.95 -25.05 9.14
C SER A 170 1.36 -23.59 8.97
N ILE A 171 0.60 -22.78 8.23
CA ILE A 171 0.81 -21.32 8.28
C ILE A 171 0.21 -20.84 9.60
N GLN A 172 1.02 -20.86 10.67
CA GLN A 172 0.69 -20.20 11.94
C GLN A 172 0.42 -18.72 11.65
N SER A 173 -0.76 -18.25 12.04
CA SER A 173 -1.09 -16.83 12.00
C SER A 173 -0.09 -16.07 12.83
N TYR A 174 0.15 -14.82 12.47
CA TYR A 174 1.01 -13.97 13.26
C TYR A 174 0.47 -13.81 14.67
N THR A 175 -0.85 -13.78 14.88
CA THR A 175 -1.42 -13.39 16.18
C THR A 175 -1.91 -14.54 17.06
N ASP A 176 -1.71 -15.81 16.64
CA ASP A 176 -2.29 -17.00 17.29
C ASP A 176 -3.80 -16.90 17.58
N GLY A 177 -4.53 -16.14 16.76
CA GLY A 177 -5.97 -15.91 16.92
C GLY A 177 -6.37 -14.89 17.97
N LYS A 178 -5.42 -14.11 18.54
CA LYS A 178 -5.72 -13.06 19.51
C LYS A 178 -6.53 -11.90 18.92
N LEU A 179 -6.26 -11.51 17.67
CA LEU A 179 -7.01 -10.46 16.99
C LEU A 179 -8.31 -11.00 16.38
N LYS A 180 -9.44 -10.42 16.77
CA LYS A 180 -10.75 -10.65 16.15
C LYS A 180 -10.85 -9.80 14.90
N VAL A 181 -10.78 -10.46 13.74
CA VAL A 181 -10.88 -9.82 12.42
C VAL A 181 -12.28 -9.98 11.83
N PHE A 182 -12.85 -8.88 11.34
CA PHE A 182 -14.05 -8.85 10.50
C PHE A 182 -13.71 -8.42 9.08
N VAL A 183 -14.08 -9.22 8.08
CA VAL A 183 -13.91 -8.87 6.66
C VAL A 183 -15.22 -8.35 6.09
N TYR A 184 -15.25 -7.04 5.81
CA TYR A 184 -16.35 -6.34 5.20
C TYR A 184 -16.31 -6.51 3.67
N HIS A 185 -17.11 -7.44 3.16
CA HIS A 185 -17.24 -7.69 1.72
C HIS A 185 -18.70 -7.88 1.34
N GLY A 186 -19.16 -7.25 0.26
CA GLY A 186 -20.59 -7.22 -0.10
C GLY A 186 -21.22 -8.59 -0.40
N SER A 187 -20.42 -9.60 -0.75
CA SER A 187 -20.92 -10.98 -0.91
C SER A 187 -21.07 -11.74 0.41
N ASN A 188 -20.52 -11.23 1.50
CA ASN A 188 -20.59 -11.86 2.81
C ASN A 188 -21.97 -11.64 3.42
N SER A 189 -22.72 -12.73 3.64
CA SER A 189 -24.06 -12.68 4.23
C SER A 189 -24.08 -11.99 5.60
N LYS A 190 -22.98 -12.07 6.37
CA LYS A 190 -22.85 -11.41 7.68
C LYS A 190 -22.93 -9.89 7.58
N VAL A 191 -22.47 -9.31 6.46
CA VAL A 191 -22.47 -7.85 6.24
C VAL A 191 -23.88 -7.28 6.07
N LYS A 192 -24.85 -8.09 5.64
CA LYS A 192 -26.21 -7.59 5.33
C LYS A 192 -26.96 -7.06 6.56
N ASN A 193 -26.66 -7.60 7.74
CA ASN A 193 -27.35 -7.27 8.99
C ASN A 193 -26.38 -6.85 10.10
N VAL A 194 -25.11 -6.61 9.79
CA VAL A 194 -24.11 -6.25 10.80
C VAL A 194 -24.43 -4.86 11.36
N THR A 195 -24.38 -4.73 12.68
CA THR A 195 -24.61 -3.46 13.37
C THR A 195 -23.29 -2.77 13.72
N VAL A 196 -23.32 -1.44 13.92
CA VAL A 196 -22.16 -0.68 14.40
C VAL A 196 -21.65 -1.23 15.74
N LYS A 197 -22.56 -1.65 16.63
CA LYS A 197 -22.23 -2.26 17.93
C LYS A 197 -21.46 -3.56 17.76
N GLU A 198 -21.86 -4.39 16.80
CA GLU A 198 -21.17 -5.64 16.48
C GLU A 198 -19.79 -5.37 15.87
N LEU A 199 -19.68 -4.42 14.93
CA LEU A 199 -18.40 -4.02 14.34
C LEU A 199 -17.40 -3.52 15.39
N LYS A 200 -17.84 -2.73 16.36
CA LYS A 200 -16.99 -2.25 17.48
C LYS A 200 -16.49 -3.37 18.40
N SER A 201 -17.03 -4.58 18.32
CA SER A 201 -16.56 -5.72 19.13
C SER A 201 -15.35 -6.45 18.51
N TYR A 202 -15.00 -6.11 17.28
CA TYR A 202 -13.81 -6.62 16.59
C TYR A 202 -12.60 -5.73 16.84
N ASP A 203 -11.41 -6.32 16.79
CA ASP A 203 -10.15 -5.59 16.95
C ASP A 203 -9.70 -4.99 15.60
N VAL A 204 -9.98 -5.70 14.50
CA VAL A 204 -9.60 -5.30 13.15
C VAL A 204 -10.78 -5.48 12.20
N ILE A 205 -11.09 -4.42 11.46
CA ILE A 205 -12.04 -4.45 10.35
C ILE A 205 -11.25 -4.31 9.07
N MET A 206 -11.48 -5.22 8.12
CA MET A 206 -10.83 -5.23 6.82
C MET A 206 -11.84 -4.94 5.72
N ILE A 207 -11.48 -4.08 4.77
CA ILE A 207 -12.32 -3.74 3.61
C ILE A 207 -11.45 -3.54 2.37
N SER A 208 -12.00 -3.81 1.18
CA SER A 208 -11.30 -3.44 -0.05
C SER A 208 -11.48 -1.96 -0.40
N TYR A 209 -10.54 -1.38 -1.14
CA TYR A 209 -10.72 -0.03 -1.71
C TYR A 209 -12.04 0.12 -2.48
N SER A 210 -12.34 -0.82 -3.37
CA SER A 210 -13.61 -0.84 -4.13
C SER A 210 -14.85 -0.99 -3.24
N GLY A 211 -14.73 -1.70 -2.12
CA GLY A 211 -15.79 -1.85 -1.14
C GLY A 211 -16.07 -0.54 -0.42
N LEU A 212 -15.01 0.12 0.05
CA LEU A 212 -15.08 1.41 0.74
C LEU A 212 -15.60 2.52 -0.18
N GLU A 213 -15.09 2.60 -1.41
CA GLU A 213 -15.54 3.55 -2.43
C GLU A 213 -17.03 3.34 -2.77
N SER A 214 -17.48 2.09 -2.90
CA SER A 214 -18.89 1.77 -3.13
C SER A 214 -19.80 2.23 -1.97
N MET A 215 -19.32 2.15 -0.72
CA MET A 215 -20.03 2.66 0.45
C MET A 215 -20.08 4.19 0.47
N HIS A 216 -18.95 4.84 0.20
CA HIS A 216 -18.87 6.30 0.11
C HIS A 216 -19.78 6.86 -0.99
N ARG A 217 -19.80 6.24 -2.17
CA ARG A 217 -20.68 6.65 -3.28
C ARG A 217 -22.16 6.57 -2.89
N LYS A 218 -22.56 5.54 -2.14
CA LYS A 218 -23.93 5.36 -1.65
C LYS A 218 -24.33 6.43 -0.63
N GLU A 219 -23.40 6.82 0.23
CA GLU A 219 -23.59 7.91 1.21
C GLU A 219 -23.76 9.27 0.51
N VAL A 220 -22.87 9.60 -0.44
CA VAL A 220 -22.88 10.89 -1.14
C VAL A 220 -24.04 11.03 -2.11
N LYS A 221 -24.24 10.02 -2.98
CA LYS A 221 -25.31 10.04 -4.00
C LYS A 221 -26.68 9.67 -3.44
N GLY A 222 -26.72 9.06 -2.25
CA GLY A 222 -27.91 8.46 -1.66
C GLY A 222 -28.32 7.16 -2.35
N TRP A 223 -29.20 6.39 -1.72
CA TRP A 223 -29.85 5.24 -2.35
C TRP A 223 -31.37 5.34 -2.25
N SER A 224 -32.05 4.75 -3.21
CA SER A 224 -33.51 4.72 -3.22
C SER A 224 -34.02 3.66 -2.24
N ARG A 225 -34.90 4.07 -1.33
CA ARG A 225 -35.65 3.16 -0.46
C ARG A 225 -37.12 3.58 -0.50
N GLY A 226 -37.93 2.83 -1.25
CA GLY A 226 -39.33 3.18 -1.49
C GLY A 226 -39.47 4.42 -2.38
N LYS A 227 -40.18 5.45 -1.90
CA LYS A 227 -40.45 6.71 -2.64
C LYS A 227 -39.44 7.83 -2.36
N GLY A 228 -38.39 7.60 -1.58
CA GLY A 228 -37.44 8.64 -1.15
C GLY A 228 -35.97 8.30 -1.42
N LEU A 229 -35.15 9.36 -1.52
CA LEU A 229 -33.69 9.28 -1.53
C LEU A 229 -33.20 9.34 -0.08
N VAL A 230 -32.51 8.30 0.37
CA VAL A 230 -31.91 8.25 1.71
C VAL A 230 -30.42 8.54 1.60
N LYS A 231 -29.94 9.48 2.43
CA LYS A 231 -28.52 9.77 2.64
C LYS A 231 -28.22 9.56 4.10
N GLU A 232 -27.51 8.48 4.40
CA GLU A 232 -27.06 8.13 5.74
C GLU A 232 -25.59 7.75 5.66
N ASP A 233 -24.85 8.09 6.72
CA ASP A 233 -23.45 7.69 6.86
C ASP A 233 -23.33 6.17 6.75
N SER A 234 -22.33 5.71 6.02
CA SER A 234 -22.06 4.29 5.98
C SER A 234 -21.67 3.78 7.37
N ILE A 235 -22.02 2.53 7.69
CA ILE A 235 -21.69 1.92 8.99
C ILE A 235 -20.18 1.91 9.29
N ILE A 236 -19.33 1.94 8.25
CA ILE A 236 -17.88 2.05 8.41
C ILE A 236 -17.48 3.50 8.71
N HIS A 237 -18.07 4.49 8.03
CA HIS A 237 -17.75 5.91 8.26
C HIS A 237 -18.28 6.43 9.61
N SER A 238 -19.29 5.79 10.20
CA SER A 238 -19.80 6.12 11.54
C SER A 238 -18.94 5.59 12.71
N ILE A 239 -17.86 4.85 12.43
CA ILE A 239 -16.98 4.30 13.46
C ILE A 239 -15.72 5.17 13.58
N HIS A 240 -15.39 5.56 14.81
CA HIS A 240 -14.07 6.09 15.12
C HIS A 240 -13.08 4.93 15.26
N PHE A 241 -12.07 4.90 14.39
CA PHE A 241 -11.04 3.86 14.38
C PHE A 241 -9.80 4.30 15.15
N HIS A 242 -9.17 3.34 15.82
CA HIS A 242 -7.88 3.55 16.49
C HIS A 242 -6.75 3.81 15.49
N ARG A 243 -6.71 3.02 14.42
CA ARG A 243 -5.67 3.07 13.39
C ARG A 243 -6.29 2.84 12.02
N LEU A 244 -5.79 3.56 11.01
CA LEU A 244 -6.10 3.33 9.60
C LEU A 244 -4.84 2.84 8.88
N ILE A 245 -4.89 1.63 8.31
CA ILE A 245 -3.78 1.03 7.57
C ILE A 245 -4.21 0.87 6.12
N LEU A 246 -3.46 1.47 5.20
CA LEU A 246 -3.70 1.44 3.76
C LEU A 246 -2.60 0.63 3.10
N ASP A 247 -2.91 -0.60 2.68
CA ASP A 247 -1.97 -1.41 1.91
C ASP A 247 -2.00 -1.03 0.43
N GLU A 248 -0.86 -1.05 -0.24
CA GLU A 248 -0.74 -0.66 -1.65
C GLU A 248 -1.44 0.68 -1.96
N ALA A 249 -1.16 1.71 -1.16
CA ALA A 249 -1.80 3.03 -1.24
C ALA A 249 -1.62 3.75 -2.60
N HIS A 250 -0.77 3.23 -3.49
CA HIS A 250 -0.70 3.71 -4.87
C HIS A 250 -2.04 3.58 -5.62
N ASN A 251 -2.95 2.72 -5.16
CA ASN A 251 -4.31 2.60 -5.68
C ASN A 251 -5.18 3.85 -5.45
N ILE A 252 -4.75 4.77 -4.58
CA ILE A 252 -5.48 6.01 -4.24
C ILE A 252 -5.02 7.19 -5.14
N LYS A 253 -4.07 6.98 -6.04
CA LYS A 253 -3.46 8.06 -6.85
C LYS A 253 -4.41 8.70 -7.89
N ALA A 254 -5.64 8.23 -8.03
CA ALA A 254 -6.61 8.80 -8.95
C ALA A 254 -7.42 9.91 -8.26
N THR A 255 -7.08 11.16 -8.54
CA THR A 255 -8.09 12.24 -8.53
C THR A 255 -8.98 12.03 -9.76
N ASP A 256 -10.23 11.67 -9.55
CA ASP A 256 -11.23 11.68 -10.62
C ASP A 256 -11.28 13.08 -11.29
N ASN A 257 -11.37 13.07 -12.62
CA ASN A 257 -11.75 14.21 -13.44
C ASN A 257 -13.19 14.66 -13.14
#